data_AF-A0A962TRE4-F1
#
_entry.id   AF-A0A962TRE4-F1
#
_cell.length_a   1.000
_cell.length_b   1.000
_cell.length_c   1.000
_cell.angle_alpha   90.00
_cell.angle_beta   90.00
_cell.angle_gamma   90.00
#
_symmetry.space_group_name_H-M   'P 1'
#
loop_
_entity.id
_entity.type
_entity.pdbx_description
1 polymer ?
#
loop_
_entity_poly.entity_id
_entity_poly.type
_entity_poly.pdbx_seq_one_letter_code
_entity_poly.pdbx_strand_id
1 'polypeptide(L)' 'MSVQSLVSHRQKEEQHVQALIAKHAALSEKIELARKDLSTTDYYLNQLKKQKLVVKEKIEGIRAEGAAG' A
#
# COMPACT_ATOMS: atom_id res chain seq x y z
N MET A 1 -12.17 -26.88 -11.82
CA MET A 1 -12.31 -25.41 -11.65
C MET A 1 -12.15 -24.75 -13.02
N SER A 2 -13.02 -23.81 -13.41
CA SER A 2 -13.01 -23.20 -14.76
C SER A 2 -11.91 -22.14 -14.88
N VAL A 3 -11.22 -22.09 -16.03
CA VAL A 3 -10.14 -21.12 -16.33
C VAL A 3 -10.63 -19.67 -16.18
N GLN A 4 -11.90 -19.41 -16.46
CA GLN A 4 -12.55 -18.11 -16.29
C GLN A 4 -12.46 -17.59 -14.84
N SER A 5 -12.56 -18.48 -13.86
CA SER A 5 -12.55 -18.13 -12.43
C SER A 5 -11.17 -17.70 -11.93
N LEU A 6 -10.10 -18.28 -12.48
CA LEU A 6 -8.72 -17.98 -12.06
C LEU A 6 -8.28 -16.59 -12.56
N VAL A 7 -8.69 -16.23 -13.78
CA VAL A 7 -8.39 -14.93 -14.40
C VAL A 7 -9.05 -13.79 -13.63
N SER A 8 -10.31 -13.94 -13.23
CA SER A 8 -11.02 -12.92 -12.46
C SER A 8 -10.42 -12.69 -11.07
N HIS A 9 -9.92 -13.75 -10.43
CA HIS A 9 -9.24 -13.63 -9.13
C HIS A 9 -7.92 -12.86 -9.25
N ARG A 10 -7.07 -13.24 -10.21
CA ARG A 10 -5.79 -12.55 -10.45
C ARG A 10 -5.99 -11.07 -10.79
N GLN A 11 -6.95 -10.73 -11.65
CA GLN A 11 -7.24 -9.32 -11.98
C GLN A 11 -7.65 -8.50 -10.75
N LYS A 12 -8.42 -9.10 -9.84
CA LYS A 12 -8.85 -8.43 -8.60
C LYS A 12 -7.67 -8.18 -7.66
N GLU A 13 -6.74 -9.13 -7.56
CA GLU A 13 -5.51 -8.97 -6.78
C GLU A 13 -4.60 -7.88 -7.37
N GLU A 14 -4.44 -7.84 -8.69
CA GLU A 14 -3.67 -6.79 -9.37
C GLU A 14 -4.26 -5.40 -9.11
N GLN A 15 -5.59 -5.23 -9.23
CA GLN A 15 -6.27 -3.98 -8.90
C GLN A 15 -6.08 -3.59 -7.43
N HIS A 16 -6.15 -4.57 -6.53
CA HIS A 16 -5.93 -4.34 -5.11
C HIS A 16 -4.51 -3.85 -4.81
N VAL A 17 -3.50 -4.49 -5.40
CA VAL A 17 -2.09 -4.09 -5.29
C VAL A 17 -1.87 -2.68 -5.85
N GLN A 18 -2.46 -2.35 -7.01
CA GLN A 18 -2.36 -1.01 -7.58
C GLN A 18 -2.96 0.06 -6.65
N ALA A 19 -4.12 -0.22 -6.04
CA ALA A 19 -4.73 0.70 -5.07
C ALA A 19 -3.85 0.89 -3.82
N LEU A 20 -3.20 -0.16 -3.33
CA LEU A 20 -2.27 -0.07 -2.21
C LEU A 20 -1.00 0.72 -2.58
N ILE A 21 -0.46 0.54 -3.79
CA ILE A 21 0.68 1.31 -4.30
C ILE A 21 0.32 2.81 -4.37
N ALA A 22 -0.84 3.15 -4.92
CA ALA A 22 -1.32 4.52 -4.96
C ALA A 22 -1.44 5.12 -3.54
N LYS A 23 -1.98 4.36 -2.59
CA LYS A 23 -2.06 4.77 -1.18
C LYS A 23 -0.68 4.98 -0.55
N HIS A 24 0.28 4.11 -0.83
CA HIS A 24 1.66 4.24 -0.34
C HIS A 24 2.36 5.50 -0.91
N ALA A 25 2.14 5.80 -2.19
CA ALA A 25 2.65 7.02 -2.82
C ALA A 25 2.04 8.27 -2.18
N ALA A 26 0.72 8.30 -2.00
CA ALA A 26 0.02 9.42 -1.33
C ALA A 26 0.49 9.63 0.12
N LEU A 27 0.75 8.55 0.87
CA LEU A 27 1.32 8.64 2.22
C LEU A 27 2.75 9.19 2.21
N SER A 28 3.54 8.86 1.19
CA SER A 28 4.89 9.40 1.03
C SER A 28 4.85 10.90 0.76
N GLU A 29 3.98 11.36 -0.14
CA GLU A 29 3.77 12.78 -0.39
C GLU A 29 3.29 13.52 0.86
N LYS A 30 2.31 12.96 1.60
CA LYS A 30 1.83 13.55 2.85
C LYS A 30 2.94 13.68 3.90
N ILE A 31 3.83 12.71 4.02
CA ILE A 31 4.99 12.79 4.92
C ILE A 31 5.89 13.94 4.50
N GLU A 32 6.20 14.07 3.21
CA GLU A 32 7.09 15.13 2.73
C GLU A 32 6.47 16.53 2.89
N LEU A 33 5.16 16.67 2.71
CA LEU A 33 4.45 17.92 3.00
C LEU A 33 4.46 18.23 4.51
N ALA A 34 4.14 17.24 5.35
CA ALA A 34 4.11 17.42 6.80
C ALA A 34 5.51 17.73 7.37
N ARG A 35 6.59 17.16 6.80
CA ARG A 35 7.97 17.47 7.21
C ARG A 35 8.39 18.91 6.91
N LYS A 36 7.79 19.54 5.91
CA LYS A 36 8.06 20.95 5.54
C LYS A 36 7.26 21.93 6.39
N ASP A 37 6.20 21.47 7.03
CA ASP A 37 5.34 22.28 7.87
C ASP A 37 5.87 22.31 9.31
N LEU A 38 6.27 23.50 9.77
CA LEU A 38 6.79 23.72 11.12
C LEU A 38 5.75 23.49 12.23
N SER A 39 4.46 23.46 11.88
CA SER A 39 3.37 23.17 12.82
C SER A 39 3.08 21.67 12.97
N THR A 40 3.71 20.84 12.13
CA THR A 40 3.53 19.39 12.21
C THR A 40 4.16 18.83 13.47
N THR A 41 3.39 18.00 14.17
CA THR A 41 3.88 17.28 15.35
C THR A 41 4.61 16.00 14.97
N ASP A 42 5.59 15.62 15.79
CA ASP A 42 6.28 14.32 15.67
C ASP A 42 5.30 13.14 15.75
N TYR A 43 4.24 13.28 16.57
CA TYR A 43 3.18 12.28 16.67
C TYR A 43 2.50 12.06 15.31
N TYR A 44 2.12 13.14 14.62
CA TYR A 44 1.46 13.06 13.31
C TYR A 44 2.40 12.44 12.26
N LEU A 45 3.67 12.84 12.22
CA LEU A 45 4.67 12.23 11.34
C LEU A 45 4.83 10.74 11.60
N ASN A 46 4.88 10.33 12.87
CA ASN A 46 4.98 8.92 13.24
C ASN A 46 3.73 8.13 12.82
N GLN A 47 2.53 8.70 12.95
CA GLN A 47 1.31 8.07 12.46
C GLN A 47 1.36 7.85 10.94
N LEU A 48 1.76 8.86 10.16
CA LEU A 48 1.88 8.72 8.70
C LEU A 48 2.91 7.65 8.30
N LYS A 49 4.07 7.61 8.98
CA LYS A 49 5.11 6.58 8.75
C LYS A 49 4.59 5.18 9.07
N LYS A 50 3.87 4.99 10.18
CA LYS A 50 3.24 3.72 10.55
C LYS A 50 2.21 3.28 9.50
N GLN A 51 1.34 4.19 9.07
CA GLN A 51 0.38 3.91 8.00
C GLN A 51 1.08 3.50 6.70
N LYS A 52 2.17 4.17 6.34
CA LYS A 52 2.97 3.84 5.15
C LYS A 52 3.60 2.45 5.26
N LEU A 53 4.15 2.09 6.42
CA LEU A 53 4.73 0.77 6.67
C LEU A 53 3.69 -0.33 6.54
N VAL A 54 2.52 -0.19 7.16
CA VAL A 54 1.43 -1.18 7.07
C VAL A 54 0.98 -1.39 5.62
N VAL A 55 0.89 -0.33 4.82
CA VAL A 55 0.53 -0.46 3.40
C VAL A 55 1.63 -1.18 2.62
N LYS A 56 2.90 -0.90 2.90
CA LYS A 56 4.03 -1.59 2.27
C LYS A 56 4.00 -3.10 2.58
N GLU A 57 3.83 -3.47 3.85
CA GLU A 57 3.77 -4.87 4.27
C GLU A 57 2.60 -5.61 3.62
N LYS A 58 1.45 -4.95 3.44
CA LYS A 58 0.31 -5.54 2.70
C LYS A 58 0.63 -5.80 1.24
N ILE A 59 1.30 -4.86 0.56
CA ILE A 59 1.73 -5.06 -0.83
C ILE A 59 2.70 -6.24 -0.93
N GLU A 60 3.66 -6.32 -0.01
CA GLU A 60 4.65 -7.40 0.03
C GLU A 60 4.01 -8.74 0.33
N GLY A 61 3.03 -8.80 1.25
CA GLY A 61 2.26 -10.00 1.56
C GLY A 61 1.53 -10.55 0.32
N ILE A 62 0.77 -9.71 -0.38
CA ILE A 62 0.04 -10.14 -1.60
C ILE A 62 1.01 -10.61 -2.69
N ARG A 63 2.14 -9.92 -2.87
CA ARG A 63 3.16 -10.31 -3.85
C ARG A 63 3.83 -11.63 -3.50
N ALA A 64 4.09 -11.87 -2.22
CA ALA A 64 4.67 -13.13 -1.75
C ALA A 64 3.69 -14.30 -1.91
N GLU A 65 2.41 -14.10 -1.60
CA GLU A 65 1.35 -15.08 -1.80
C GLU A 65 1.17 -15.44 -3.28
N GLY A 66 1.21 -14.46 -4.18
CA GLY A 66 1.13 -14.69 -5.63
C GLY A 66 2.38 -15.33 -6.27
N ALA A 67 3.52 -15.36 -5.57
CA ALA A 67 4.75 -16.01 -6.03
C ALA A 67 4.94 -17.45 -5.50
N ALA A 68 4.14 -17.85 -4.51
CA ALA A 68 4.22 -19.15 -3.84
C ALA A 68 3.18 -20.17 -4.33
N GLY A 69 2.37 -19.83 -5.33
CA GLY A 69 1.37 -20.71 -5.97
C GLY A 69 1.64 -20.89 -7.46
#